data_AF-A0A0C2CUG8-F1
#
_entry.id   AF-A0A0C2CUG8-F1
#
_cell.length_a   1.000
_cell.length_b   1.000
_cell.length_c   1.000
_cell.angle_alpha   90.00
_cell.angle_beta   90.00
_cell.angle_gamma   90.00
#
_symmetry.space_group_name_H-M   'P 1'
#
loop_
_entity.id
_entity.type
_entity.pdbx_description
1 polymer ?
#
loop_
_entity_poly.entity_id
_entity_poly.type
_entity_poly.pdbx_seq_one_letter_code
_entity_poly.pdbx_strand_id
1 'polypeptide(L)'
;MNMFADSTLMMNGLNIGLELQKIRGGSIINDINMHMNLKIACMSAKANDPKCKWVNGNKYYIYSAHDTTIYAFFSILGIAEKVIRPSGYPKYSAATFVELWLNHTDNKPYFKLNYHANEVNVTIYPITTQLDDCNGKTYCSVDVFAKFASMAKPDQPMDQVP
;
A
#
# COMPACT_ATOMS: atom_id res chain seq x y z
N MET A 1 11.47 4.67 -23.87
CA MET A 1 12.78 4.37 -23.24
C MET A 1 12.48 3.49 -22.03
N ASN A 2 12.65 2.17 -22.18
CA ASN A 2 12.42 1.20 -21.12
C ASN A 2 13.51 1.34 -20.06
N MET A 3 13.16 1.82 -18.87
CA MET A 3 14.06 1.96 -17.71
C MET A 3 13.72 0.97 -16.58
N PHE A 4 13.22 -0.22 -16.92
CA PHE A 4 13.34 -1.34 -16.00
C PHE A 4 14.70 -1.97 -16.28
N ALA A 5 15.73 -1.52 -15.57
CA ALA A 5 16.90 -2.36 -15.41
C ALA A 5 16.42 -3.61 -14.67
N ASP A 6 16.30 -4.71 -15.40
CA ASP A 6 16.00 -6.07 -14.92
C ASP A 6 17.13 -6.65 -14.04
N SER A 7 18.00 -5.78 -13.53
CA SER A 7 19.11 -6.13 -12.66
C SER A 7 18.68 -5.93 -11.22
N THR A 8 18.37 -7.02 -10.54
CA THR A 8 18.24 -7.01 -9.08
C THR A 8 19.60 -6.66 -8.45
N LEU A 9 19.65 -5.65 -7.58
CA LEU A 9 20.88 -5.29 -6.86
C LEU A 9 21.14 -6.32 -5.76
N MET A 10 21.97 -7.33 -6.06
CA MET A 10 22.32 -8.39 -5.14
C MET A 10 23.66 -8.11 -4.45
N MET A 11 23.71 -8.25 -3.12
CA MET A 11 24.94 -8.21 -2.33
C MET A 11 24.88 -9.29 -1.26
N ASN A 12 25.87 -10.20 -1.22
CA ASN A 12 25.92 -11.33 -0.28
C ASN A 12 24.64 -12.17 -0.24
N GLY A 13 23.99 -12.38 -1.39
CA GLY A 13 22.73 -13.12 -1.49
C GLY A 13 21.47 -12.34 -1.09
N LEU A 14 21.60 -11.06 -0.70
CA LEU A 14 20.48 -10.18 -0.36
C LEU A 14 20.13 -9.27 -1.54
N ASN A 15 18.83 -9.11 -1.80
CA ASN A 15 18.32 -8.10 -2.72
C ASN A 15 18.28 -6.74 -2.02
N ILE A 16 19.37 -5.98 -2.11
CA ILE A 16 19.53 -4.69 -1.42
C ILE A 16 18.47 -3.67 -1.85
N GLY A 17 18.04 -3.71 -3.11
CA GLY A 17 16.95 -2.85 -3.59
C GLY A 17 15.66 -3.09 -2.81
N LEU A 18 15.30 -4.37 -2.63
CA LEU A 18 14.15 -4.76 -1.82
C LEU A 18 14.36 -4.41 -0.34
N GLU A 19 15.53 -4.68 0.24
CA GLU A 19 15.80 -4.35 1.65
C GLU A 19 15.66 -2.84 1.94
N LEU A 20 16.12 -1.98 1.04
CA LEU A 20 15.93 -0.53 1.17
C LEU A 20 14.45 -0.12 1.10
N GLN A 21 13.67 -0.78 0.23
CA GLN A 21 12.23 -0.57 0.17
C GLN A 21 11.55 -1.02 1.45
N LYS A 22 11.87 -2.23 1.96
CA LYS A 22 11.37 -2.76 3.25
C LYS A 22 11.59 -1.78 4.39
N ILE A 23 12.81 -1.26 4.55
CA ILE A 23 13.15 -0.34 5.64
C ILE A 23 12.36 0.97 5.54
N ARG A 24 12.17 1.52 4.34
CA ARG A 24 11.56 2.85 4.16
C ARG A 24 10.04 2.83 4.14
N GLY A 25 9.42 1.85 3.49
CA GLY A 25 7.96 1.80 3.32
C GLY A 25 7.29 0.65 4.07
N GLY A 26 8.05 -0.24 4.69
CA GLY A 26 7.51 -1.50 5.18
C GLY A 26 6.58 -1.34 6.37
N SER A 27 6.87 -0.38 7.25
CA SER A 27 5.99 -0.05 8.37
C SER A 27 4.61 0.43 7.89
N ILE A 28 4.57 1.37 6.95
CA ILE A 28 3.30 1.96 6.48
C ILE A 28 2.44 0.94 5.72
N ILE A 29 3.03 0.12 4.84
CA ILE A 29 2.24 -0.87 4.09
C ILE A 29 1.72 -1.99 5.00
N ASN A 30 2.53 -2.43 5.99
CA ASN A 30 2.11 -3.44 6.95
C ASN A 30 1.00 -2.93 7.87
N ASP A 31 1.08 -1.67 8.30
CA ASP A 31 0.06 -1.04 9.14
C ASP A 31 -1.28 -0.91 8.39
N ILE A 32 -1.25 -0.42 7.14
CA ILE A 32 -2.45 -0.33 6.30
C ILE A 32 -3.06 -1.73 6.06
N ASN A 33 -2.22 -2.72 5.75
CA ASN A 33 -2.67 -4.11 5.58
C ASN A 33 -3.29 -4.68 6.86
N MET A 34 -2.70 -4.39 8.03
CA MET A 34 -3.24 -4.79 9.33
C MET A 34 -4.62 -4.16 9.58
N HIS A 35 -4.77 -2.86 9.33
CA HIS A 35 -6.06 -2.18 9.47
C HIS A 35 -7.14 -2.72 8.52
N MET A 36 -6.79 -3.01 7.26
CA MET A 36 -7.73 -3.62 6.32
C MET A 36 -8.17 -5.01 6.79
N ASN A 37 -7.22 -5.87 7.18
CA ASN A 37 -7.54 -7.22 7.67
C ASN A 37 -8.38 -7.20 8.95
N LEU A 38 -8.10 -6.27 9.86
CA LEU A 38 -8.90 -6.08 11.05
C LEU A 38 -10.34 -5.66 10.71
N LYS A 39 -10.51 -4.74 9.76
CA LYS A 39 -11.84 -4.32 9.27
C LYS A 39 -12.60 -5.49 8.64
N ILE A 40 -11.94 -6.27 7.76
CA ILE A 40 -12.51 -7.45 7.11
C ILE A 40 -12.96 -8.48 8.17
N ALA A 41 -12.10 -8.82 9.12
CA ALA A 41 -12.41 -9.76 10.18
C ALA A 41 -13.62 -9.31 11.02
N CYS A 42 -13.70 -8.02 11.34
CA CYS A 42 -14.81 -7.46 12.10
C CYS A 42 -16.12 -7.36 11.32
N MET A 43 -16.06 -7.31 9.98
CA MET A 43 -17.26 -7.40 9.14
C MET A 43 -17.84 -8.82 9.11
N SER A 44 -17.01 -9.85 9.26
CA SER A 44 -17.42 -11.26 9.33
C SER A 44 -17.73 -11.76 10.75
N ALA A 45 -17.45 -10.96 11.78
CA ALA A 45 -17.68 -11.31 13.17
C ALA A 45 -19.17 -11.35 13.54
N LYS A 46 -19.49 -11.97 14.68
CA LYS A 46 -20.85 -11.94 15.23
C LYS A 46 -21.28 -10.49 15.46
N ALA A 47 -22.56 -10.22 15.22
CA ALA A 47 -23.15 -8.92 15.54
C ALA A 47 -22.84 -8.54 16.99
N ASN A 48 -22.36 -7.31 17.20
CA ASN A 48 -21.98 -6.74 18.50
C ASN A 48 -20.78 -7.39 19.23
N ASP A 49 -19.83 -8.03 18.52
CA ASP A 49 -18.56 -8.40 19.14
C ASP A 49 -17.89 -7.16 19.76
N PRO A 50 -17.67 -7.12 21.09
CA PRO A 50 -17.10 -5.96 21.77
C PRO A 50 -15.73 -5.55 21.21
N LYS A 51 -14.93 -6.51 20.71
CA LYS A 51 -13.61 -6.26 20.13
C LYS A 51 -13.69 -5.47 18.82
N CYS A 52 -14.82 -5.57 18.12
CA CYS A 52 -15.04 -4.93 16.82
C CYS A 52 -15.79 -3.60 16.90
N LYS A 53 -16.28 -3.20 18.09
CA LYS A 53 -17.06 -1.97 18.26
C LYS A 53 -16.33 -0.74 17.72
N TRP A 54 -15.05 -0.59 18.07
CA TRP A 54 -14.23 0.55 17.63
C TRP A 54 -13.88 0.47 16.14
N VAL A 55 -13.52 -0.73 15.66
CA VAL A 55 -13.17 -0.97 14.24
C VAL A 55 -14.36 -0.66 13.34
N ASN A 56 -15.56 -1.07 13.73
CA ASN A 56 -16.79 -0.86 12.97
C ASN A 56 -17.16 0.62 12.89
N GLY A 57 -16.95 1.36 13.98
CA GLY A 57 -17.12 2.82 14.04
C GLY A 57 -16.08 3.58 13.22
N ASN A 58 -14.85 3.05 13.11
CA ASN A 58 -13.79 3.74 12.38
C ASN A 58 -14.01 3.69 10.86
N LYS A 59 -13.89 4.84 10.20
CA LYS A 59 -14.11 5.00 8.75
C LYS A 59 -12.82 5.23 7.97
N TYR A 60 -11.81 5.83 8.57
CA TYR A 60 -10.56 6.13 7.92
C TYR A 60 -9.41 6.20 8.92
N TYR A 61 -8.19 5.97 8.43
CA TYR A 61 -6.95 6.27 9.13
C TYR A 61 -6.22 7.36 8.34
N ILE A 62 -5.66 8.34 9.03
CA ILE A 62 -4.93 9.45 8.42
C ILE A 62 -3.51 9.43 8.95
N TYR A 63 -2.56 9.51 8.03
CA TYR A 63 -1.14 9.62 8.32
C TYR A 63 -0.69 10.99 7.84
N SER A 64 -0.15 11.79 8.75
CA SER A 64 0.64 12.96 8.34
C SER A 64 1.95 12.45 7.76
N ALA A 65 2.24 12.82 6.51
CA ALA A 65 3.28 12.21 5.71
C ALA A 65 4.19 13.28 5.11
N HIS A 66 5.43 12.89 4.85
CA HIS A 66 6.32 13.63 3.97
C HIS A 66 6.21 13.09 2.54
N ASP A 67 6.69 13.90 1.60
CA ASP A 67 6.88 13.51 0.20
C ASP A 67 7.68 12.20 0.06
N THR A 68 8.71 12.03 0.88
CA THR A 68 9.50 10.79 1.02
C THR A 68 8.68 9.60 1.51
N THR A 69 7.70 9.80 2.39
CA THR A 69 6.81 8.74 2.87
C THR A 69 5.93 8.21 1.74
N ILE A 70 5.32 9.11 0.96
CA ILE A 70 4.48 8.73 -0.19
C ILE A 70 5.35 8.06 -1.28
N TYR A 71 6.54 8.61 -1.56
CA TYR A 71 7.46 8.01 -2.52
C TYR A 71 7.89 6.59 -2.09
N ALA A 72 8.22 6.38 -0.81
CA ALA A 72 8.58 5.08 -0.27
C ALA A 72 7.41 4.08 -0.35
N PHE A 73 6.20 4.52 -0.05
CA PHE A 73 4.98 3.71 -0.20
C PHE A 73 4.80 3.25 -1.66
N PHE A 74 4.89 4.16 -2.63
CA PHE A 74 4.82 3.79 -4.05
C PHE A 74 6.01 2.97 -4.54
N SER A 75 7.17 3.09 -3.90
CA SER A 75 8.36 2.30 -4.23
C SER A 75 8.16 0.83 -3.89
N ILE A 76 7.62 0.51 -2.70
CA ILE A 76 7.27 -0.88 -2.35
C ILE A 76 6.22 -1.46 -3.30
N LEU A 77 5.26 -0.63 -3.73
CA LEU A 77 4.25 -1.03 -4.69
C LEU A 77 4.79 -1.17 -6.12
N GLY A 78 6.05 -0.77 -6.39
CA GLY A 78 6.67 -0.83 -7.71
C GLY A 78 6.14 0.19 -8.72
N ILE A 79 5.49 1.26 -8.26
CA ILE A 79 4.79 2.23 -9.11
C ILE A 79 5.26 3.68 -8.98
N ALA A 80 6.27 3.97 -8.14
CA ALA A 80 6.74 5.33 -7.89
C ALA A 80 7.01 6.13 -9.18
N GLU A 81 7.82 5.59 -10.08
CA GLU A 81 8.16 6.21 -11.37
C GLU A 81 6.99 6.25 -12.37
N LYS A 82 6.00 5.34 -12.23
CA LYS A 82 4.80 5.36 -13.07
C LYS A 82 3.89 6.52 -12.68
N VAL A 83 3.77 6.80 -11.37
CA VAL A 83 2.81 7.74 -10.77
C VAL A 83 3.38 9.16 -10.61
N ILE A 84 4.63 9.30 -10.19
CA ILE A 84 5.23 10.61 -9.86
C ILE A 84 5.93 11.17 -11.11
N ARG A 85 5.34 12.20 -11.73
CA ARG A 85 5.85 12.81 -12.96
C ARG A 85 5.80 14.35 -12.95
N PRO A 86 6.77 15.05 -13.60
CA PRO A 86 8.09 14.54 -14.01
C PRO A 86 8.91 14.17 -12.76
N SER A 87 9.74 13.12 -12.87
CA SER A 87 10.54 12.47 -11.81
C SER A 87 10.96 13.38 -10.64
N GLY A 88 10.89 12.85 -9.41
CA GLY A 88 11.24 13.58 -8.19
C GLY A 88 10.39 13.11 -7.02
N TYR A 89 10.05 14.03 -6.12
CA TYR A 89 9.17 13.75 -5.00
C TYR A 89 7.73 14.23 -5.26
N PRO A 90 6.72 13.63 -4.61
CA PRO A 90 5.36 14.17 -4.58
C PRO A 90 5.38 15.65 -4.20
N LYS A 91 4.55 16.45 -4.87
CA LYS A 91 4.48 17.89 -4.62
C LYS A 91 3.80 18.18 -3.28
N TYR A 92 3.85 19.45 -2.89
CA TYR A 92 3.09 19.93 -1.75
C TYR A 92 1.60 19.49 -1.83
N SER A 93 1.02 19.20 -0.68
CA SER A 93 -0.32 18.65 -0.48
C SER A 93 -0.65 17.32 -1.18
N ALA A 94 0.32 16.63 -1.79
CA ALA A 94 0.07 15.33 -2.40
C ALA A 94 -0.46 14.33 -1.36
N ALA A 95 -1.42 13.50 -1.78
CA ALA A 95 -2.06 12.52 -0.91
C ALA A 95 -2.35 11.22 -1.67
N THR A 96 -2.18 10.09 -0.99
CA THR A 96 -2.57 8.78 -1.50
C THR A 96 -3.67 8.18 -0.63
N PHE A 97 -4.62 7.51 -1.26
CA PHE A 97 -5.79 6.92 -0.60
C PHE A 97 -5.84 5.43 -0.91
N VAL A 98 -5.82 4.61 0.14
CA VAL A 98 -6.05 3.16 0.05
C VAL A 98 -7.46 2.90 0.57
N GLU A 99 -8.38 2.58 -0.32
CA GLU A 99 -9.77 2.33 0.01
C GLU A 99 -10.05 0.83 0.04
N LEU A 100 -10.67 0.34 1.11
CA LEU A 100 -11.17 -1.03 1.21
C LEU A 100 -12.64 -1.09 0.78
N TRP A 101 -12.95 -2.00 -0.13
CA TRP A 101 -14.26 -2.21 -0.72
C TRP A 101 -14.71 -3.66 -0.55
N LEU A 102 -15.99 -3.89 -0.28
CA LEU A 102 -16.60 -5.23 -0.34
C LEU A 102 -17.46 -5.29 -1.60
N ASN A 103 -17.17 -6.23 -2.48
CA ASN A 103 -18.05 -6.51 -3.61
C ASN A 103 -19.19 -7.42 -3.14
N HIS A 104 -20.43 -6.93 -3.19
CA HIS A 104 -21.59 -7.68 -2.73
C HIS A 104 -22.05 -8.78 -3.70
N THR A 105 -21.52 -8.82 -4.93
CA THR A 105 -21.83 -9.89 -5.89
C THR A 105 -21.08 -11.18 -5.59
N ASP A 106 -19.78 -11.10 -5.26
CA ASP A 106 -18.94 -12.26 -4.91
C ASP A 106 -18.63 -12.36 -3.41
N ASN A 107 -19.07 -11.36 -2.63
CA ASN A 107 -18.81 -11.20 -1.20
C ASN A 107 -17.31 -11.18 -0.85
N LYS A 108 -16.46 -10.66 -1.74
CA LYS A 108 -15.01 -10.58 -1.55
C LYS A 108 -14.50 -9.16 -1.34
N PRO A 109 -13.46 -8.98 -0.51
CA PRO A 109 -12.81 -7.70 -0.31
C PRO A 109 -11.86 -7.34 -1.46
N TYR A 110 -11.88 -6.07 -1.85
CA TYR A 110 -11.03 -5.46 -2.86
C TYR A 110 -10.45 -4.16 -2.30
N PHE A 111 -9.34 -3.68 -2.87
CA PHE A 111 -8.84 -2.35 -2.61
C PHE A 111 -8.84 -1.50 -3.88
N LYS A 112 -8.89 -0.19 -3.69
CA LYS A 112 -8.69 0.83 -4.72
C LYS A 112 -7.65 1.81 -4.22
N LEU A 113 -6.68 2.13 -5.08
CA LEU A 113 -5.62 3.09 -4.80
C LEU A 113 -5.87 4.36 -5.61
N ASN A 114 -5.90 5.51 -4.94
CA ASN A 114 -6.03 6.81 -5.59
C ASN A 114 -4.91 7.76 -5.17
N TYR A 115 -4.65 8.76 -6.01
CA TYR A 115 -3.63 9.77 -5.80
C TYR A 115 -4.13 11.17 -6.16
N HIS A 116 -3.85 12.11 -5.26
CA HIS A 116 -3.99 13.54 -5.47
C HIS A 116 -2.59 14.15 -5.56
N ALA A 117 -2.32 14.89 -6.63
CA ALA A 117 -0.95 15.22 -7.00
C ALA A 117 -0.41 16.54 -6.43
N ASN A 118 -1.26 17.55 -6.21
CA ASN A 118 -0.88 18.88 -5.70
C ASN A 118 -2.11 19.80 -5.56
N GLU A 119 -1.90 20.94 -4.91
CA GLU A 119 -2.90 21.98 -4.64
C GLU A 119 -3.48 22.66 -5.90
N VAL A 120 -2.74 22.64 -7.02
CA VAL A 120 -3.20 23.24 -8.28
C VAL A 120 -4.15 22.29 -9.02
N ASN A 121 -3.84 20.99 -9.01
CA ASN A 121 -4.66 19.95 -9.59
C ASN A 121 -5.44 19.20 -8.50
N VAL A 122 -6.61 19.73 -8.17
CA VAL A 122 -7.51 19.24 -7.11
C VAL A 122 -8.19 17.90 -7.42
N THR A 123 -7.85 17.25 -8.53
CA THR A 123 -8.44 15.96 -8.91
C THR A 123 -7.78 14.81 -8.16
N ILE A 124 -8.59 13.82 -7.79
CA ILE A 124 -8.13 12.52 -7.26
C ILE A 124 -8.21 11.49 -8.39
N TYR A 125 -7.09 10.86 -8.72
CA TYR A 125 -6.98 9.91 -9.82
C TYR A 125 -6.83 8.48 -9.32
N PRO A 126 -7.54 7.50 -9.91
CA PRO A 126 -7.29 6.10 -9.62
C PRO A 126 -5.95 5.68 -10.21
N ILE A 127 -5.10 5.08 -9.38
CA ILE A 127 -3.78 4.57 -9.78
C ILE A 127 -3.63 3.07 -9.52
N THR A 128 -4.70 2.37 -9.11
CA THR A 128 -4.69 0.90 -8.97
C THR A 128 -4.23 0.20 -10.25
N THR A 129 -4.56 0.77 -11.41
CA THR A 129 -4.20 0.21 -12.73
C THR A 129 -2.71 0.22 -13.03
N GLN A 130 -1.90 0.96 -12.25
CA GLN A 130 -0.44 0.98 -12.36
C GLN A 130 0.21 -0.25 -11.70
N LEU A 131 -0.54 -0.98 -10.87
CA LEU A 131 -0.11 -2.23 -10.27
C LEU A 131 -0.30 -3.36 -11.28
N ASP A 132 0.80 -3.97 -11.70
CA ASP A 132 0.78 -5.00 -12.75
C ASP A 132 -0.05 -6.23 -12.31
N ASP A 133 0.05 -6.63 -11.04
CA ASP A 133 -0.73 -7.71 -10.41
C ASP A 133 -2.26 -7.46 -10.42
N CYS A 134 -2.69 -6.22 -10.64
CA CYS A 134 -4.11 -5.85 -10.72
C CYS A 134 -4.68 -5.94 -12.13
N ASN A 135 -3.87 -6.26 -13.15
CA ASN A 135 -4.30 -6.52 -14.53
C ASN A 135 -5.17 -5.39 -15.12
N GLY A 136 -4.78 -4.13 -14.87
CA GLY A 136 -5.49 -2.95 -15.38
C GLY A 136 -6.86 -2.66 -14.73
N LYS A 137 -7.24 -3.37 -13.66
CA LYS A 137 -8.51 -3.15 -12.95
C LYS A 137 -8.40 -2.01 -11.94
N THR A 138 -9.48 -1.25 -11.79
CA THR A 138 -9.58 -0.17 -10.78
C THR A 138 -9.76 -0.71 -9.36
N TYR A 139 -10.42 -1.87 -9.22
CA TYR A 139 -10.57 -2.60 -7.96
C TYR A 139 -9.72 -3.87 -8.04
N CYS A 140 -8.85 -4.06 -7.07
CA CYS A 140 -7.88 -5.16 -7.05
C CYS A 140 -8.08 -6.03 -5.80
N SER A 141 -7.81 -7.34 -5.88
CA SER A 141 -7.97 -8.21 -4.71
C SER A 141 -7.09 -7.72 -3.56
N VAL A 142 -7.61 -7.70 -2.34
CA VAL A 142 -6.79 -7.38 -1.15
C VAL A 142 -5.62 -8.35 -0.97
N ASP A 143 -5.69 -9.56 -1.55
CA ASP A 143 -4.57 -10.51 -1.54
C ASP A 143 -3.32 -9.95 -2.24
N VAL A 144 -3.51 -9.13 -3.29
CA VAL A 144 -2.40 -8.44 -3.97
C VAL A 144 -1.75 -7.43 -3.02
N PHE A 145 -2.55 -6.70 -2.24
CA PHE A 145 -2.00 -5.79 -1.23
C PHE A 145 -1.27 -6.57 -0.11
N ALA A 146 -1.85 -7.69 0.34
CA ALA A 146 -1.25 -8.56 1.34
C ALA A 146 0.09 -9.15 0.86
N LYS A 147 0.23 -9.43 -0.44
CA LYS A 147 1.51 -9.83 -1.06
C LYS A 147 2.57 -8.75 -0.86
N PHE A 148 2.29 -7.50 -1.21
CA PHE A 148 3.22 -6.38 -0.98
C PHE A 148 3.59 -6.21 0.50
N ALA A 149 2.60 -6.31 1.40
CA ALA A 149 2.85 -6.26 2.84
C ALA A 149 3.74 -7.43 3.31
N SER A 150 3.50 -8.65 2.83
CA SER A 150 4.31 -9.82 3.19
C SER A 150 5.76 -9.70 2.75
N MET A 151 6.02 -9.13 1.56
CA MET A 151 7.37 -8.84 1.07
C MET A 151 8.08 -7.77 1.90
N ALA A 152 7.31 -6.95 2.64
CA ALA A 152 7.82 -5.86 3.45
C ALA A 152 8.13 -6.25 4.90
N LYS A 153 7.88 -7.51 5.30
CA LYS A 153 8.17 -7.98 6.66
C LYS A 153 9.67 -8.20 6.85
N PRO A 154 10.22 -7.91 8.05
CA PRO A 154 11.56 -8.34 8.40
C PRO A 154 11.70 -9.86 8.27
N ASP A 155 12.85 -10.32 7.79
CA ASP A 155 13.12 -11.75 7.59
C ASP A 155 13.23 -12.52 8.91
N GLN A 156 13.59 -11.83 9.99
CA GLN A 156 13.65 -12.37 11.35
C GLN A 156 12.77 -11.58 12.32
N PRO A 157 12.08 -12.27 13.24
CA PRO A 157 11.46 -11.66 14.41
C PRO A 157 12.47 -10.88 15.25
N MET A 158 12.00 -9.80 15.89
CA MET A 158 12.87 -8.92 16.69
C MET A 158 13.52 -9.63 17.89
N ASP A 159 12.91 -10.69 18.41
CA ASP A 159 13.43 -11.57 19.46
C ASP A 159 14.52 -12.55 18.99
N GLN A 160 14.78 -12.61 17.67
CA GLN A 160 15.76 -13.49 17.04
C GLN A 160 16.92 -12.73 16.40
N VAL A 161 16.94 -11.40 16.50
CA VAL A 161 18.07 -10.56 16.05
C VAL A 161 19.14 -10.55 17.16
N PRO A 162 20.41 -10.89 16.86
CA PRO A 162 21.51 -10.91 17.83
C PRO A 162 21.79 -9.57 18.51
#